data_AF-A0A2E1Q118-F1
#
_entry.id   AF-A0A2E1Q118-F1
#
_cell.length_a   1.000
_cell.length_b   1.000
_cell.length_c   1.000
_cell.angle_alpha   90.00
_cell.angle_beta   90.00
_cell.angle_gamma   90.00
#
_symmetry.space_group_name_H-M   'P 1'
#
loop_
_entity.id
_entity.type
_entity.pdbx_description
1 polymer ?
#
loop_
_entity_poly.entity_id
_entity_poly.type
_entity_poly.pdbx_seq_one_letter_code
_entity_poly.pdbx_strand_id
1 'polypeptide(L)'
;MELIHDQIKIVVSGKIQSNPVNFAILPYKHKLAQDWVAEILRLQNEEVPVLEKNRIYSLNDNWSNSKIFQEIEKCYEIINQWKPIFENIEFNGPSQELMNRLHLQFERMIGLDKSRSEIFEQAPERVKKAIIDFNILIHRHECYERNADKADYGRIVVTFQNKNRRPIENEDFKRFTHKYQAGEVVLNYCHVGKPLLDVILDEDNHVSPENILPQSEWCGDFSIFFNRGPLFRKDLNEKVDLFWKKNLEKMNNLGFFRDDPKLAFGSLPVGILQENPMELKKRIYGLTEICSVRVCMTNPGESKNDFVQT
;
A
#
# COMPACT_ATOMS: atom_id res chain seq x y z
N MET A 1 -5.18 -27.46 10.53
CA MET A 1 -6.64 -27.38 10.39
C MET A 1 -6.88 -26.91 8.96
N GLU A 2 -7.38 -27.78 8.07
CA GLU A 2 -7.66 -27.37 6.69
C GLU A 2 -8.81 -26.36 6.71
N LEU A 3 -8.48 -25.12 6.36
CA LEU A 3 -9.42 -24.02 6.24
C LEU A 3 -10.32 -24.27 5.03
N ILE A 4 -11.62 -24.51 5.26
CA ILE A 4 -12.59 -24.74 4.18
C ILE A 4 -12.85 -23.41 3.46
N HIS A 5 -12.32 -23.29 2.24
CA HIS A 5 -12.23 -22.04 1.46
C HIS A 5 -13.54 -21.24 1.38
N ASP A 6 -14.65 -21.91 1.08
CA ASP A 6 -15.93 -21.24 0.80
C ASP A 6 -16.62 -20.71 2.07
N GLN A 7 -16.00 -20.91 3.24
CA GLN A 7 -16.50 -20.48 4.54
C GLN A 7 -15.69 -19.34 5.16
N ILE A 8 -14.70 -18.77 4.46
CA ILE A 8 -13.80 -17.79 5.07
C ILE A 8 -14.00 -16.42 4.44
N LYS A 9 -14.20 -15.44 5.32
CA LYS A 9 -14.28 -14.03 4.94
C LYS A 9 -13.35 -13.22 5.82
N ILE A 10 -12.74 -12.20 5.23
CA ILE A 10 -12.08 -11.16 6.01
C ILE A 10 -13.02 -9.96 6.08
N VAL A 11 -13.49 -9.64 7.29
CA VAL A 11 -14.34 -8.49 7.56
C VAL A 11 -13.46 -7.32 7.94
N VAL A 12 -13.59 -6.24 7.17
CA VAL A 12 -13.00 -4.95 7.51
C VAL A 12 -14.09 -4.09 8.14
N SER A 13 -13.83 -3.61 9.35
CA SER A 13 -14.68 -2.66 10.06
C SER A 13 -14.03 -1.29 10.01
N GLY A 14 -14.80 -0.26 9.71
CA GLY A 14 -14.37 1.13 9.79
C GLY A 14 -15.45 2.04 10.35
N LYS A 15 -15.21 3.36 10.36
CA LYS A 15 -16.16 4.36 10.85
C LYS A 15 -16.40 5.47 9.83
N ILE A 16 -17.68 5.80 9.64
CA ILE A 16 -18.12 7.05 9.02
C ILE A 16 -18.66 7.90 10.16
N GLN A 17 -17.94 8.98 10.50
CA GLN A 17 -18.18 9.71 11.75
C GLN A 17 -18.11 8.76 12.96
N SER A 18 -19.22 8.52 13.65
CA SER A 18 -19.33 7.59 14.77
C SER A 18 -19.99 6.25 14.40
N ASN A 19 -20.50 6.09 13.18
CA ASN A 19 -21.23 4.91 12.76
C ASN A 19 -20.28 3.84 12.20
N PRO A 20 -20.31 2.60 12.73
CA PRO A 20 -19.51 1.51 12.21
C PRO A 20 -20.02 1.08 10.83
N VAL A 21 -19.11 0.72 9.94
CA VAL A 21 -19.43 0.10 8.65
C VAL A 21 -18.56 -1.13 8.46
N ASN A 22 -19.18 -2.21 8.00
CA ASN A 22 -18.50 -3.48 7.71
C ASN A 22 -18.65 -3.83 6.23
N PHE A 23 -17.63 -4.51 5.70
CA PHE A 23 -17.66 -5.16 4.40
C PHE A 23 -16.70 -6.35 4.39
N ALA A 24 -16.92 -7.28 3.48
CA ALA A 24 -16.23 -8.56 3.46
C ALA A 24 -15.38 -8.75 2.21
N ILE A 25 -14.25 -9.41 2.40
CA ILE A 25 -13.33 -9.87 1.37
C ILE A 25 -13.41 -11.41 1.31
N LEU A 26 -13.50 -11.93 0.09
CA LEU A 26 -13.39 -13.34 -0.23
C LEU A 26 -11.95 -13.63 -0.68
N PRO A 27 -11.16 -14.39 0.10
CA PRO A 27 -9.81 -14.79 -0.29
C PRO A 27 -9.83 -15.69 -1.53
N TYR A 28 -8.75 -15.69 -2.33
CA TYR A 28 -8.62 -16.61 -3.45
C TYR A 28 -8.22 -18.02 -3.03
N LYS A 29 -8.44 -19.01 -3.92
CA LYS A 29 -8.25 -20.45 -3.61
C LYS A 29 -6.79 -20.91 -3.58
N HIS A 30 -5.87 -20.12 -4.12
CA HIS A 30 -4.46 -20.51 -4.19
C HIS A 30 -3.76 -20.42 -2.84
N LYS A 31 -2.68 -21.20 -2.70
CA LYS A 31 -1.90 -21.34 -1.45
C LYS A 31 -1.54 -20.00 -0.81
N LEU A 32 -0.94 -19.06 -1.54
CA LEU A 32 -0.58 -17.75 -0.99
C LEU A 32 -1.75 -17.00 -0.35
N ALA A 33 -2.95 -17.03 -0.95
CA ALA A 33 -4.11 -16.37 -0.36
C ALA A 33 -4.56 -17.07 0.93
N GLN A 34 -4.43 -18.40 1.02
CA GLN A 34 -4.73 -19.15 2.24
C GLN A 34 -3.69 -18.90 3.33
N ASP A 35 -2.41 -18.82 2.97
CA ASP A 35 -1.34 -18.43 3.89
C ASP A 35 -1.55 -17.00 4.41
N TRP A 36 -1.98 -16.08 3.54
CA TRP A 36 -2.34 -14.72 3.93
C TRP A 36 -3.52 -14.69 4.91
N VAL A 37 -4.58 -15.45 4.66
CA VAL A 37 -5.70 -15.59 5.62
C VAL A 37 -5.22 -16.13 6.97
N ALA A 38 -4.36 -17.15 6.96
CA ALA A 38 -3.79 -17.69 8.19
C ALA A 38 -2.95 -16.66 8.94
N GLU A 39 -2.22 -15.80 8.23
CA GLU A 39 -1.48 -14.69 8.84
C GLU A 39 -2.43 -13.63 9.44
N ILE A 40 -3.53 -13.25 8.76
CA ILE A 40 -4.54 -12.36 9.33
C ILE A 40 -5.18 -12.98 10.58
N LEU A 41 -5.51 -14.27 10.54
CA LEU A 41 -6.07 -14.98 11.70
C LEU A 41 -5.09 -14.98 12.88
N ARG A 42 -3.80 -15.21 12.62
CA ARG A 42 -2.75 -15.09 13.63
C ARG A 42 -2.72 -13.69 14.24
N LEU A 43 -2.70 -12.66 13.41
CA LEU A 43 -2.69 -11.25 13.85
C LEU A 43 -3.93 -10.91 14.67
N GLN A 44 -5.10 -11.41 14.29
CA GLN A 44 -6.33 -11.27 15.07
C GLN A 44 -6.22 -11.95 16.44
N ASN A 45 -5.74 -13.20 16.49
CA ASN A 45 -5.61 -13.96 17.75
C ASN A 45 -4.59 -13.35 18.71
N GLU A 46 -3.57 -12.68 18.17
CA GLU A 46 -2.58 -11.92 18.93
C GLU A 46 -3.02 -10.48 19.23
N GLU A 47 -4.23 -10.10 18.84
CA GLU A 47 -4.79 -8.75 19.02
C GLU A 47 -3.89 -7.63 18.45
N VAL A 48 -3.16 -7.92 17.36
CA VAL A 48 -2.26 -6.96 16.73
C VAL A 48 -3.07 -5.82 16.12
N PRO A 49 -2.80 -4.56 16.51
CA PRO A 49 -3.59 -3.43 16.05
C PRO A 49 -3.30 -3.10 14.58
N VAL A 50 -4.35 -2.61 13.91
CA VAL A 50 -4.21 -1.89 12.63
C VAL A 50 -3.54 -0.54 12.91
N LEU A 51 -2.43 -0.29 12.22
CA LEU A 51 -1.71 0.98 12.23
C LEU A 51 -2.28 1.92 11.16
N GLU A 52 -1.96 3.22 11.29
CA GLU A 52 -2.19 4.21 10.22
C GLU A 52 -3.63 4.18 9.70
N LYS A 53 -4.58 4.06 10.62
CA LYS A 53 -5.99 3.72 10.36
C LYS A 53 -6.70 4.67 9.40
N ASN A 54 -6.12 5.83 9.11
CA ASN A 54 -6.63 6.84 8.20
C ASN A 54 -6.13 6.68 6.76
N ARG A 55 -5.40 5.60 6.40
CA ARG A 55 -4.93 5.31 5.03
C ARG A 55 -6.06 4.88 4.09
N ILE A 56 -7.00 5.80 3.94
CA ILE A 56 -8.20 5.78 3.13
C ILE A 56 -8.06 6.93 2.12
N TYR A 57 -8.07 6.61 0.83
CA TYR A 57 -7.77 7.53 -0.26
C TYR A 57 -8.98 7.65 -1.19
N SER A 58 -9.41 8.89 -1.46
CA SER A 58 -10.55 9.22 -2.33
C SER A 58 -11.88 8.52 -1.96
N LEU A 59 -12.10 8.33 -0.66
CA LEU A 59 -13.33 7.79 -0.08
C LEU A 59 -13.92 8.73 0.98
N ASN A 60 -13.45 9.98 1.04
CA ASN A 60 -13.96 11.06 1.90
C ASN A 60 -13.38 12.40 1.42
N ASP A 61 -13.98 13.50 1.89
CA ASP A 61 -13.56 14.87 1.59
C ASP A 61 -12.63 15.47 2.68
N ASN A 62 -12.07 14.64 3.56
CA ASN A 62 -11.23 15.14 4.66
C ASN A 62 -9.86 15.60 4.19
N TRP A 63 -9.48 15.30 2.95
CA TRP A 63 -8.16 15.56 2.40
C TRP A 63 -8.29 16.39 1.13
N SER A 64 -7.65 17.56 1.14
CA SER A 64 -7.40 18.37 -0.04
C SER A 64 -5.90 18.44 -0.28
N ASN A 65 -5.48 18.79 -1.49
CA ASN A 65 -4.06 18.92 -1.82
C ASN A 65 -3.34 19.90 -0.86
N SER A 66 -3.96 21.07 -0.61
CA SER A 66 -3.45 22.07 0.33
C SER A 66 -3.30 21.52 1.74
N LYS A 67 -4.29 20.76 2.24
CA LYS A 67 -4.20 20.14 3.57
C LYS A 67 -3.10 19.09 3.63
N ILE A 68 -2.97 18.24 2.60
CA ILE A 68 -1.92 17.22 2.55
C ILE A 68 -0.55 17.90 2.61
N PHE A 69 -0.34 18.94 1.81
CA PHE A 69 0.93 19.68 1.77
C PHE A 69 1.26 20.35 3.10
N GLN A 70 0.28 20.98 3.76
CA GLN A 70 0.46 21.54 5.11
C GLN A 70 0.84 20.48 6.15
N GLU A 71 0.30 19.27 6.07
CA GLU A 71 0.69 18.19 6.98
C GLU A 71 2.10 17.64 6.67
N ILE A 72 2.52 17.64 5.40
CA ILE A 72 3.91 17.32 5.02
C ILE A 72 4.87 18.33 5.64
N GLU A 73 4.58 19.63 5.51
CA GLU A 73 5.37 20.72 6.08
C GLU A 73 5.47 20.62 7.61
N LYS A 74 4.36 20.32 8.30
CA LYS A 74 4.37 20.07 9.76
C LYS A 74 5.27 18.90 10.15
N CYS A 75 5.23 17.80 9.38
CA CYS A 75 6.11 16.66 9.65
C CYS A 75 7.57 17.06 9.45
N TYR A 76 7.88 17.78 8.38
CA TYR A 76 9.22 18.34 8.12
C TYR A 76 9.69 19.22 9.28
N GLU A 77 8.88 20.15 9.77
CA GLU A 77 9.21 21.03 10.90
C GLU A 77 9.51 20.24 12.17
N ILE A 78 8.67 19.25 12.53
CA ILE A 78 8.87 18.41 13.72
C ILE A 78 10.22 17.69 13.67
N ILE A 79 10.55 17.14 12.50
CA ILE A 79 11.81 16.42 12.28
C ILE A 79 12.99 17.40 12.36
N ASN A 80 12.90 18.53 11.64
CA ASN A 80 13.99 19.50 11.52
C ASN A 80 14.28 20.24 12.83
N GLN A 81 13.26 20.46 13.68
CA GLN A 81 13.42 21.01 15.03
C GLN A 81 14.20 20.07 15.97
N TRP A 82 14.04 18.75 15.82
CA TRP A 82 14.79 17.78 16.62
C TRP A 82 16.24 17.67 16.15
N LYS A 83 16.44 17.50 14.85
CA LYS A 83 17.77 17.45 14.24
C LYS A 83 17.65 18.04 12.83
N PRO A 84 18.45 19.06 12.47
CA PRO A 84 18.39 19.66 11.15
C PRO A 84 19.03 18.72 10.12
N ILE A 85 18.27 17.71 9.71
CA ILE A 85 18.69 16.63 8.81
C ILE A 85 18.53 17.03 7.34
N PHE A 86 17.58 17.92 7.06
CA PHE A 86 17.30 18.36 5.71
C PHE A 86 18.26 19.47 5.29
N GLU A 87 18.76 19.41 4.05
CA GLU A 87 19.15 20.61 3.32
C GLU A 87 17.92 21.54 3.27
N ASN A 88 18.07 22.86 3.38
CA ASN A 88 16.93 23.79 3.36
C ASN A 88 16.03 23.51 2.14
N ILE A 89 14.91 22.80 2.34
CA ILE A 89 13.97 22.48 1.29
C ILE A 89 13.01 23.64 1.17
N GLU A 90 13.03 24.32 0.03
CA GLU A 90 12.01 25.30 -0.30
C GLU A 90 10.73 24.59 -0.74
N PHE A 91 9.66 24.78 0.04
CA PHE A 91 8.32 24.29 -0.27
C PHE A 91 7.63 25.25 -1.26
N ASN A 92 8.16 25.36 -2.48
CA ASN A 92 7.60 26.20 -3.56
C ASN A 92 6.41 25.51 -4.26
N GLY A 93 5.48 24.97 -3.48
CA GLY A 93 4.32 24.21 -3.95
C GLY A 93 4.63 22.75 -4.34
N PRO A 94 3.59 21.92 -4.51
CA PRO A 94 3.77 20.51 -4.86
C PRO A 94 4.25 20.33 -6.30
N SER A 95 5.28 19.52 -6.51
CA SER A 95 5.72 19.02 -7.81
C SER A 95 6.26 17.59 -7.68
N GLN A 96 6.25 16.81 -8.77
CA GLN A 96 6.81 15.45 -8.75
C GLN A 96 8.29 15.46 -8.35
N GLU A 97 9.07 16.45 -8.81
CA GLU A 97 10.48 16.61 -8.42
C GLU A 97 10.62 16.86 -6.91
N LEU A 98 9.77 17.71 -6.34
CA LEU A 98 9.74 17.90 -4.89
C LEU A 98 9.41 16.58 -4.18
N MET A 99 8.37 15.85 -4.61
CA MET A 99 7.99 14.56 -4.00
C MET A 99 9.13 13.54 -4.06
N ASN A 100 9.82 13.41 -5.20
CA ASN A 100 10.98 12.52 -5.36
C ASN A 100 12.11 12.93 -4.40
N ARG A 101 12.39 14.24 -4.24
CA ARG A 101 13.35 14.74 -3.26
C ARG A 101 12.93 14.43 -1.82
N LEU A 102 11.65 14.58 -1.48
CA LEU A 102 11.14 14.26 -0.15
C LEU A 102 11.23 12.75 0.15
N HIS A 103 10.98 11.89 -0.84
CA HIS A 103 11.18 10.43 -0.74
C HIS A 103 12.64 10.09 -0.42
N LEU A 104 13.60 10.70 -1.11
CA LEU A 104 15.02 10.50 -0.82
C LEU A 104 15.38 10.87 0.63
N GLN A 105 14.78 11.94 1.17
CA GLN A 105 15.00 12.30 2.58
C GLN A 105 14.37 11.30 3.53
N PHE A 106 13.17 10.81 3.23
CA PHE A 106 12.57 9.72 3.99
C PHE A 106 13.47 8.49 4.02
N GLU A 107 14.03 8.06 2.88
CA GLU A 107 14.96 6.93 2.78
C GLU A 107 16.18 7.11 3.71
N ARG A 108 16.81 8.29 3.69
CA ARG A 108 17.93 8.62 4.60
C ARG A 108 17.53 8.55 6.06
N MET A 109 16.34 9.05 6.39
CA MET A 109 15.84 9.06 7.76
C MET A 109 15.44 7.68 8.25
N ILE A 110 14.87 6.83 7.40
CA ILE A 110 14.33 5.54 7.82
C ILE A 110 15.38 4.41 7.76
N GLY A 111 16.35 4.52 6.85
CA GLY A 111 17.36 3.49 6.55
C GLY A 111 16.98 2.58 5.40
N LEU A 112 17.65 1.44 5.31
CA LEU A 112 17.40 0.40 4.31
C LEU A 112 16.37 -0.62 4.81
N ASP A 113 15.94 -1.54 3.94
CA ASP A 113 14.91 -2.51 4.28
C ASP A 113 15.22 -3.37 5.52
N LYS A 114 16.47 -3.83 5.63
CA LYS A 114 16.92 -4.73 6.70
C LYS A 114 17.73 -4.01 7.79
N SER A 115 17.97 -2.70 7.67
CA SER A 115 18.73 -1.92 8.63
C SER A 115 18.14 -0.52 8.77
N ARG A 116 17.62 -0.21 9.95
CA ARG A 116 17.17 1.16 10.26
C ARG A 116 18.37 2.08 10.35
N SER A 117 18.16 3.35 10.01
CA SER A 117 19.19 4.36 10.19
C SER A 117 19.37 4.69 11.68
N GLU A 118 20.55 5.17 12.04
CA GLU A 118 20.82 5.74 13.36
C GLU A 118 19.85 6.90 13.68
N ILE A 119 19.46 7.67 12.65
CA ILE A 119 18.50 8.77 12.76
C ILE A 119 17.17 8.25 13.30
N PHE A 120 16.61 7.19 12.71
CA PHE A 120 15.32 6.66 13.15
C PHE A 120 15.40 6.03 14.54
N GLU A 121 16.48 5.31 14.84
CA GLU A 121 16.64 4.62 16.12
C GLU A 121 16.74 5.58 17.31
N GLN A 122 17.46 6.69 17.12
CA GLN A 122 17.66 7.72 18.16
C GLN A 122 16.51 8.73 18.24
N ALA A 123 15.63 8.78 17.23
CA ALA A 123 14.53 9.74 17.19
C ALA A 123 13.54 9.51 18.36
N PRO A 124 13.08 10.58 19.04
CA PRO A 124 11.95 10.49 19.97
C PRO A 124 10.69 9.94 19.27
N GLU A 125 9.78 9.31 20.01
CA GLU A 125 8.58 8.69 19.42
C GLU A 125 7.72 9.67 18.60
N ARG A 126 7.62 10.93 19.02
CA ARG A 126 6.95 11.99 18.23
C ARG A 126 7.61 12.18 16.86
N VAL A 127 8.93 12.13 16.80
CA VAL A 127 9.71 12.31 15.56
C VAL A 127 9.63 11.05 14.70
N LYS A 128 9.73 9.84 15.28
CA LYS A 128 9.51 8.59 14.54
C LYS A 128 8.14 8.56 13.87
N LYS A 129 7.10 8.99 14.60
CA LYS A 129 5.75 9.13 14.06
C LYS A 129 5.72 10.14 12.91
N ALA A 130 6.35 11.31 13.07
CA ALA A 130 6.43 12.30 12.00
C ALA A 130 7.16 11.77 10.75
N ILE A 131 8.24 10.99 10.91
CA ILE A 131 8.96 10.36 9.79
C ILE A 131 8.06 9.36 9.03
N ILE A 132 7.27 8.55 9.75
CA ILE A 132 6.33 7.60 9.13
C ILE A 132 5.19 8.35 8.42
N ASP A 133 4.57 9.31 9.13
CA ASP A 133 3.47 10.12 8.58
C ASP A 133 3.93 10.91 7.35
N PHE A 134 5.18 11.41 7.35
CA PHE A 134 5.77 12.12 6.22
C PHE A 134 5.70 11.29 4.93
N ASN A 135 6.13 10.03 4.95
CA ASN A 135 6.05 9.16 3.77
C ASN A 135 4.61 8.82 3.38
N ILE A 136 3.73 8.61 4.36
CA ILE A 136 2.31 8.35 4.11
C ILE A 136 1.65 9.55 3.42
N LEU A 137 2.00 10.77 3.82
CA LEU A 137 1.48 12.01 3.28
C LEU A 137 2.02 12.30 1.88
N ILE A 138 3.30 12.01 1.60
CA ILE A 138 3.85 12.08 0.24
C ILE A 138 3.07 11.15 -0.69
N HIS A 139 2.90 9.87 -0.33
CA HIS A 139 2.09 8.95 -1.12
C HIS A 139 0.63 9.37 -1.25
N ARG A 140 0.07 10.04 -0.22
CA ARG A 140 -1.29 10.60 -0.30
C ARG A 140 -1.35 11.73 -1.32
N HIS A 141 -0.36 12.60 -1.36
CA HIS A 141 -0.27 13.66 -2.36
C HIS A 141 -0.16 13.08 -3.77
N GLU A 142 0.79 12.16 -4.00
CA GLU A 142 0.95 11.50 -5.31
C GLU A 142 -0.32 10.75 -5.75
N CYS A 143 -1.02 10.15 -4.79
CA CYS A 143 -2.30 9.48 -5.02
C CYS A 143 -3.40 10.48 -5.40
N TYR A 144 -3.44 11.64 -4.74
CA TYR A 144 -4.40 12.70 -5.02
C TYR A 144 -4.18 13.26 -6.43
N GLU A 145 -2.95 13.67 -6.77
CA GLU A 145 -2.60 14.23 -8.08
C GLU A 145 -2.88 13.25 -9.22
N ARG A 146 -2.44 11.99 -9.10
CA ARG A 146 -2.60 10.99 -10.17
C ARG A 146 -4.05 10.59 -10.46
N ASN A 147 -4.97 10.93 -9.56
CA ASN A 147 -6.35 10.43 -9.61
C ASN A 147 -7.42 11.50 -9.37
N ALA A 148 -7.07 12.80 -9.37
CA ALA A 148 -7.99 13.89 -9.12
C ALA A 148 -9.24 13.85 -10.02
N ASP A 149 -9.06 13.49 -11.30
CA ASP A 149 -10.14 13.43 -12.29
C ASP A 149 -10.81 12.05 -12.42
N LYS A 150 -10.42 11.06 -11.60
CA LYS A 150 -10.89 9.68 -11.73
C LYS A 150 -12.00 9.38 -10.74
N ALA A 151 -13.25 9.50 -11.21
CA ALA A 151 -14.45 9.24 -10.42
C ALA A 151 -14.50 7.80 -9.83
N ASP A 152 -13.86 6.82 -10.47
CA ASP A 152 -13.80 5.43 -10.02
C ASP A 152 -12.68 5.17 -8.99
N TYR A 153 -11.71 6.07 -8.84
CA TYR A 153 -10.57 5.87 -7.95
C TYR A 153 -10.95 5.84 -6.46
N GLY A 154 -10.44 4.84 -5.75
CA GLY A 154 -10.56 4.72 -4.30
C GLY A 154 -9.63 3.62 -3.82
N ARG A 155 -9.02 3.82 -2.65
CA ARG A 155 -8.09 2.84 -2.07
C ARG A 155 -8.18 2.82 -0.55
N ILE A 156 -8.14 1.63 0.03
CA ILE A 156 -7.93 1.42 1.47
C ILE A 156 -6.63 0.65 1.63
N VAL A 157 -5.75 1.11 2.53
CA VAL A 157 -4.51 0.41 2.86
C VAL A 157 -4.57 -0.02 4.32
N VAL A 158 -4.39 -1.31 4.54
CA VAL A 158 -4.33 -1.92 5.87
C VAL A 158 -2.86 -2.27 6.15
N THR A 159 -2.36 -1.73 7.25
CA THR A 159 -1.04 -2.04 7.81
C THR A 159 -1.22 -2.57 9.23
N PHE A 160 -0.53 -3.64 9.60
CA PHE A 160 -0.50 -4.15 10.96
C PHE A 160 0.83 -3.81 11.64
N GLN A 161 0.84 -3.76 12.97
CA GLN A 161 2.08 -3.70 13.74
C GLN A 161 2.79 -5.06 13.76
N ASN A 162 3.18 -5.56 12.60
CA ASN A 162 3.77 -6.88 12.43
C ASN A 162 5.16 -6.80 11.81
N LYS A 163 6.10 -7.55 12.36
CA LYS A 163 7.46 -7.70 11.82
C LYS A 163 7.64 -9.01 11.04
N ASN A 164 6.64 -9.88 11.02
CA ASN A 164 6.72 -11.18 10.37
C ASN A 164 6.51 -11.04 8.86
N ARG A 165 7.63 -11.04 8.14
CA ARG A 165 7.65 -11.12 6.67
C ARG A 165 8.01 -12.53 6.26
N ARG A 166 7.33 -13.04 5.23
CA ARG A 166 7.50 -14.38 4.68
C ARG A 166 8.00 -14.26 3.24
N PRO A 167 8.92 -15.12 2.79
CA PRO A 167 9.35 -15.11 1.40
C PRO A 167 8.19 -15.46 0.47
N ILE A 168 8.17 -14.85 -0.71
CA ILE A 168 7.28 -15.23 -1.81
C ILE A 168 7.83 -16.50 -2.45
N GLU A 169 6.98 -17.50 -2.62
CA GLU A 169 7.36 -18.77 -3.24
C GLU A 169 7.55 -18.59 -4.76
N ASN A 170 8.44 -19.38 -5.36
CA ASN A 170 8.77 -19.28 -6.80
C ASN A 170 7.53 -19.34 -7.71
N GLU A 171 6.51 -20.11 -7.33
CA GLU A 171 5.27 -20.25 -8.09
C GLU A 171 4.40 -18.99 -8.04
N ASP A 172 4.46 -18.24 -6.94
CA ASP A 172 3.62 -17.06 -6.73
C ASP A 172 4.16 -15.82 -7.46
N PHE A 173 5.45 -15.79 -7.83
CA PHE A 173 5.97 -14.71 -8.68
C PHE A 173 5.23 -14.60 -10.02
N LYS A 174 4.68 -15.72 -10.53
CA LYS A 174 3.87 -15.74 -11.77
C LYS A 174 2.50 -15.06 -11.61
N ARG A 175 2.09 -14.75 -10.38
CA ARG A 175 0.81 -14.10 -10.06
C ARG A 175 0.90 -12.59 -10.01
N PHE A 176 2.11 -12.02 -9.99
CA PHE A 176 2.27 -10.58 -10.10
C PHE A 176 1.60 -10.08 -11.37
N THR A 177 0.74 -9.09 -11.21
CA THR A 177 -0.08 -8.56 -12.28
C THR A 177 -0.33 -7.08 -12.06
N HIS A 178 -0.34 -6.35 -13.15
CA HIS A 178 -0.78 -4.97 -13.20
C HIS A 178 -2.19 -4.84 -13.82
N LYS A 179 -2.85 -5.99 -14.08
CA LYS A 179 -4.22 -6.13 -14.61
C LYS A 179 -5.27 -6.33 -13.51
N TYR A 180 -4.98 -5.92 -12.29
CA TYR A 180 -5.92 -6.16 -11.21
C TYR A 180 -7.28 -5.46 -11.49
N GLN A 181 -8.36 -6.08 -11.06
CA GLN A 181 -9.72 -5.59 -11.25
C GLN A 181 -10.17 -4.73 -10.07
N ALA A 182 -11.19 -3.90 -10.31
CA ALA A 182 -11.88 -3.21 -9.24
C ALA A 182 -12.38 -4.21 -8.20
N GLY A 183 -12.13 -3.92 -6.92
CA GLY A 183 -12.46 -4.76 -5.78
C GLY A 183 -11.43 -5.83 -5.44
N GLU A 184 -10.36 -5.99 -6.22
CA GLU A 184 -9.30 -6.90 -5.83
C GLU A 184 -8.52 -6.37 -4.62
N VAL A 185 -8.13 -7.33 -3.78
CA VAL A 185 -7.28 -7.14 -2.62
C VAL A 185 -5.90 -7.68 -2.96
N VAL A 186 -4.91 -6.81 -2.84
CA VAL A 186 -3.52 -7.13 -3.18
C VAL A 186 -2.64 -6.97 -1.95
N LEU A 187 -1.59 -7.79 -1.86
CA LEU A 187 -0.58 -7.64 -0.83
C LEU A 187 0.14 -6.30 -1.00
N ASN A 188 0.43 -5.64 0.12
CA ASN A 188 1.24 -4.43 0.10
C ASN A 188 2.71 -4.77 -0.17
N TYR A 189 3.40 -3.84 -0.82
CA TYR A 189 4.85 -3.85 -0.86
C TYR A 189 5.38 -3.60 0.55
N CYS A 190 6.11 -4.57 1.10
CA CYS A 190 6.53 -4.55 2.50
C CYS A 190 8.01 -4.18 2.71
N HIS A 191 8.75 -3.82 1.66
CA HIS A 191 10.16 -3.44 1.78
C HIS A 191 10.33 -1.91 1.96
N VAL A 192 11.46 -1.49 2.52
CA VAL A 192 11.91 -0.09 2.44
C VAL A 192 12.75 0.07 1.17
N GLY A 193 12.22 0.81 0.20
CA GLY A 193 12.77 1.00 -1.14
C GLY A 193 11.63 1.21 -2.13
N LYS A 194 11.91 1.11 -3.43
CA LYS A 194 10.92 1.31 -4.49
C LYS A 194 10.90 0.10 -5.43
N PRO A 195 9.72 -0.49 -5.72
CA PRO A 195 9.63 -1.54 -6.72
C PRO A 195 9.91 -0.95 -8.11
N LEU A 196 10.50 -1.76 -9.00
CA LEU A 196 10.93 -1.31 -10.33
C LEU A 196 9.81 -0.65 -11.15
N LEU A 197 8.58 -1.16 -11.04
CA LEU A 197 7.43 -0.56 -11.72
C LEU A 197 7.21 0.89 -11.27
N ASP A 198 7.34 1.20 -9.98
CA ASP A 198 7.13 2.56 -9.48
C ASP A 198 8.28 3.49 -9.91
N VAL A 199 9.53 2.99 -9.95
CA VAL A 199 10.68 3.73 -10.52
C VAL A 199 10.40 4.14 -11.98
N ILE A 200 9.85 3.23 -12.78
CA ILE A 200 9.51 3.49 -14.18
C ILE A 200 8.36 4.50 -14.29
N LEU A 201 7.33 4.34 -13.46
CA LEU A 201 6.10 5.13 -13.55
C LEU A 201 6.27 6.57 -13.09
N ASP A 202 7.12 6.78 -12.09
CA ASP A 202 7.37 8.09 -11.51
C ASP A 202 8.57 8.81 -12.17
N GLU A 203 9.18 8.17 -13.19
CA GLU A 203 10.39 8.65 -13.90
C GLU A 203 11.52 9.06 -12.92
N ASP A 204 11.64 8.29 -11.84
CA ASP A 204 12.44 8.64 -10.69
C ASP A 204 13.93 8.37 -10.94
N ASN A 205 14.71 9.46 -11.05
CA ASN A 205 16.15 9.39 -11.26
C ASN A 205 16.96 9.53 -9.96
N HIS A 206 16.29 9.65 -8.80
CA HIS A 206 16.92 9.89 -7.50
C HIS A 206 17.04 8.64 -6.64
N VAL A 207 16.23 7.60 -6.91
CA VAL A 207 16.33 6.30 -6.23
C VAL A 207 17.70 5.69 -6.46
N SER A 208 18.37 5.36 -5.36
CA SER A 208 19.65 4.67 -5.42
C SER A 208 19.47 3.21 -5.90
N PRO A 209 20.42 2.64 -6.65
CA PRO A 209 20.29 1.28 -7.16
C PRO A 209 19.96 0.22 -6.11
N GLU A 210 20.53 0.34 -4.91
CA GLU A 210 20.29 -0.52 -3.76
C GLU A 210 18.89 -0.41 -3.16
N ASN A 211 18.16 0.68 -3.47
CA ASN A 211 16.77 0.90 -3.07
C ASN A 211 15.77 0.49 -4.17
N ILE A 212 16.23 0.06 -5.35
CA ILE A 212 15.38 -0.61 -6.34
C ILE A 212 15.23 -2.07 -5.90
N LEU A 213 14.14 -2.38 -5.20
CA LEU A 213 13.93 -3.70 -4.60
C LEU A 213 12.63 -4.32 -5.13
N PRO A 214 12.71 -5.40 -5.92
CA PRO A 214 11.54 -6.20 -6.22
C PRO A 214 10.91 -6.76 -4.95
N GLN A 215 9.58 -6.90 -4.96
CA GLN A 215 8.89 -7.54 -3.85
C GLN A 215 9.26 -9.03 -3.79
N SER A 216 9.99 -9.40 -2.75
CA SER A 216 10.46 -10.77 -2.51
C SER A 216 9.84 -11.39 -1.26
N GLU A 217 9.23 -10.57 -0.42
CA GLU A 217 8.53 -10.97 0.80
C GLU A 217 7.10 -10.44 0.82
N TRP A 218 6.28 -11.02 1.69
CA TRP A 218 4.94 -10.56 1.99
C TRP A 218 4.63 -10.66 3.49
N CYS A 219 3.62 -9.95 3.95
CA CYS A 219 3.10 -10.02 5.31
C CYS A 219 1.57 -9.86 5.29
N GLY A 220 0.96 -9.72 6.47
CA GLY A 220 -0.49 -9.51 6.57
C GLY A 220 -1.00 -8.21 5.95
N ASP A 221 -0.13 -7.26 5.56
CA ASP A 221 -0.54 -5.96 5.04
C ASP A 221 -1.13 -6.06 3.61
N PHE A 222 -2.22 -5.33 3.36
CA PHE A 222 -2.89 -5.37 2.06
C PHE A 222 -3.52 -4.03 1.67
N SER A 223 -3.84 -3.90 0.39
CA SER A 223 -4.60 -2.79 -0.18
C SER A 223 -5.85 -3.30 -0.88
N ILE A 224 -6.94 -2.57 -0.75
CA ILE A 224 -8.17 -2.77 -1.50
C ILE A 224 -8.27 -1.64 -2.52
N PHE A 225 -8.35 -1.99 -3.80
CA PHE A 225 -8.51 -1.02 -4.88
C PHE A 225 -9.94 -1.02 -5.41
N PHE A 226 -10.52 0.16 -5.59
CA PHE A 226 -11.85 0.32 -6.16
C PHE A 226 -11.81 0.59 -7.67
N ASN A 227 -10.66 0.99 -8.20
CA ASN A 227 -10.40 1.11 -9.63
C ASN A 227 -9.68 -0.12 -10.19
N ARG A 228 -9.55 -0.17 -11.52
CA ARG A 228 -8.72 -1.16 -12.21
C ARG A 228 -7.24 -0.75 -12.21
N GLY A 229 -6.35 -1.74 -12.34
CA GLY A 229 -4.90 -1.55 -12.33
C GLY A 229 -4.32 -0.77 -13.51
N PRO A 230 -3.02 -0.42 -13.45
CA PRO A 230 -2.41 0.54 -14.36
C PRO A 230 -2.26 0.07 -15.80
N LEU A 231 -2.53 -1.19 -16.15
CA LEU A 231 -2.52 -1.63 -17.56
C LEU A 231 -3.63 -1.00 -18.41
N PHE A 232 -4.64 -0.38 -17.78
CA PHE A 232 -5.58 0.46 -18.52
C PHE A 232 -5.00 1.84 -18.87
N ARG A 233 -3.76 2.13 -18.47
CA ARG A 233 -2.97 3.22 -19.04
C ARG A 233 -2.40 2.78 -20.38
N LYS A 234 -2.79 3.49 -21.44
CA LYS A 234 -2.42 3.18 -22.83
C LYS A 234 -0.90 3.16 -23.06
N ASP A 235 -0.13 3.86 -22.23
CA ASP A 235 1.30 4.11 -22.37
C ASP A 235 2.20 3.21 -21.51
N LEU A 236 1.66 2.32 -20.67
CA LEU A 236 2.48 1.57 -19.71
C LEU A 236 3.54 0.69 -20.39
N ASN A 237 3.13 -0.10 -21.39
CA ASN A 237 4.07 -0.98 -22.10
C ASN A 237 5.15 -0.15 -22.81
N GLU A 238 4.77 0.98 -23.42
CA GLU A 238 5.70 1.90 -24.07
C GLU A 238 6.70 2.49 -23.08
N LYS A 239 6.25 2.90 -21.89
CA LYS A 239 7.13 3.40 -20.82
C LYS A 239 8.11 2.34 -20.34
N VAL A 240 7.64 1.11 -20.16
CA VAL A 240 8.49 -0.03 -19.77
C VAL A 240 9.52 -0.32 -20.87
N ASP A 241 9.09 -0.35 -22.13
CA ASP A 241 9.96 -0.55 -23.29
C ASP A 241 11.04 0.51 -23.39
N LEU A 242 10.66 1.79 -23.26
CA LEU A 242 11.58 2.92 -23.29
C LEU A 242 12.57 2.88 -22.12
N PHE A 243 12.10 2.55 -20.92
CA PHE A 243 12.97 2.41 -19.75
C PHE A 243 14.03 1.34 -19.97
N TRP A 244 13.64 0.14 -20.42
CA TRP A 244 14.58 -0.94 -20.70
C TRP A 244 15.54 -0.56 -21.83
N LYS A 245 15.05 0.07 -22.90
CA LYS A 245 15.91 0.53 -24.01
C LYS A 245 16.97 1.53 -23.54
N LYS A 246 16.62 2.44 -22.62
CA LYS A 246 17.51 3.47 -22.09
C LYS A 246 18.48 2.95 -21.03
N ASN A 247 18.05 1.97 -20.22
CA ASN A 247 18.77 1.55 -19.01
C ASN A 247 19.29 0.10 -19.05
N LEU A 248 19.23 -0.59 -20.20
CA LEU A 248 19.51 -2.03 -20.31
C LEU A 248 20.82 -2.44 -19.62
N GLU A 249 21.93 -1.78 -19.97
CA GLU A 249 23.25 -2.09 -19.43
C GLU A 249 23.30 -1.87 -17.91
N LYS A 250 22.78 -0.73 -17.44
CA LYS A 250 22.69 -0.41 -16.00
C LYS A 250 21.88 -1.46 -15.24
N MET A 251 20.71 -1.85 -15.76
CA MET A 251 19.83 -2.83 -15.11
C MET A 251 20.46 -4.23 -15.09
N ASN A 252 21.09 -4.65 -16.19
CA ASN A 252 21.80 -5.93 -16.25
C ASN A 252 22.97 -5.97 -15.25
N ASN A 253 23.72 -4.87 -15.11
CA ASN A 253 24.80 -4.76 -14.13
C ASN A 253 24.30 -4.81 -12.67
N LEU A 254 23.04 -4.45 -12.43
CA LEU A 254 22.36 -4.60 -11.14
C LEU A 254 21.70 -5.98 -10.97
N GLY A 255 21.80 -6.86 -11.96
CA GLY A 255 21.20 -8.20 -11.93
C GLY A 255 19.70 -8.24 -12.26
N PHE A 256 19.14 -7.15 -12.81
CA PHE A 256 17.75 -7.10 -13.24
C PHE A 256 17.63 -7.45 -14.72
N PHE A 257 16.87 -8.51 -15.00
CA PHE A 257 16.60 -8.97 -16.36
C PHE A 257 15.11 -8.82 -16.68
N ARG A 258 14.81 -8.18 -17.82
CA ARG A 258 13.45 -7.75 -18.20
C ARG A 258 12.35 -8.80 -18.02
N ASP A 259 12.63 -10.04 -18.36
CA ASP A 259 11.64 -11.13 -18.34
C ASP A 259 11.72 -12.01 -17.08
N ASP A 260 12.51 -11.60 -16.07
CA ASP A 260 12.59 -12.31 -14.80
C ASP A 260 11.31 -12.08 -13.97
N PRO A 261 10.51 -13.12 -13.68
CA PRO A 261 9.31 -12.98 -12.85
C PRO A 261 9.63 -12.49 -11.43
N LYS A 262 10.87 -12.64 -10.95
CA LYS A 262 11.32 -12.12 -9.65
C LYS A 262 11.49 -10.61 -9.61
N LEU A 263 11.38 -9.91 -10.74
CA LEU A 263 11.17 -8.47 -10.75
C LEU A 263 9.84 -8.07 -10.11
N ALA A 264 8.94 -9.04 -9.86
CA ALA A 264 7.69 -8.82 -9.12
C ALA A 264 6.88 -7.66 -9.72
N PHE A 265 6.77 -7.66 -11.05
CA PHE A 265 6.26 -6.53 -11.80
C PHE A 265 4.73 -6.40 -11.66
N GLY A 266 4.28 -5.51 -10.77
CA GLY A 266 2.86 -5.23 -10.55
C GLY A 266 2.43 -5.44 -9.09
N SER A 267 1.21 -5.93 -8.90
CA SER A 267 0.63 -6.23 -7.60
C SER A 267 0.38 -7.73 -7.47
N LEU A 268 0.22 -8.22 -6.25
CA LEU A 268 0.01 -9.63 -5.94
C LEU A 268 -1.39 -9.85 -5.33
N PRO A 269 -2.42 -10.17 -6.13
CA PRO A 269 -3.79 -10.34 -5.67
C PRO A 269 -3.95 -11.58 -4.78
N VAL A 270 -4.72 -11.43 -3.71
CA VAL A 270 -5.00 -12.49 -2.72
C VAL A 270 -6.48 -12.61 -2.36
N GLY A 271 -7.33 -11.69 -2.81
CA GLY A 271 -8.77 -11.78 -2.62
C GLY A 271 -9.55 -10.75 -3.42
N ILE A 272 -10.86 -10.74 -3.22
CA ILE A 272 -11.80 -9.84 -3.88
C ILE A 272 -12.92 -9.43 -2.93
N LEU A 273 -13.46 -8.24 -3.07
CA LEU A 273 -14.66 -7.82 -2.34
C LEU A 273 -15.82 -8.78 -2.61
N GLN A 274 -16.59 -9.11 -1.56
CA GLN A 274 -17.77 -9.97 -1.67
C GLN A 274 -18.90 -9.29 -2.48
N GLU A 275 -18.97 -7.98 -2.43
CA GLU A 275 -20.01 -7.16 -3.06
C GLU A 275 -19.47 -6.32 -4.22
N ASN A 276 -20.36 -5.66 -4.96
CA ASN A 276 -19.96 -4.81 -6.07
C ASN A 276 -19.07 -3.64 -5.57
N PRO A 277 -17.85 -3.45 -6.10
CA PRO A 277 -16.92 -2.43 -5.60
C PRO A 277 -17.47 -1.01 -5.70
N MET A 278 -18.21 -0.68 -6.75
CA MET A 278 -18.76 0.67 -6.95
C MET A 278 -19.91 0.96 -5.99
N GLU A 279 -20.75 -0.03 -5.70
CA GLU A 279 -21.80 0.11 -4.69
C GLU A 279 -21.21 0.19 -3.28
N LEU A 280 -20.21 -0.64 -2.96
CA LEU A 280 -19.49 -0.53 -1.70
C LEU A 280 -18.85 0.85 -1.55
N LYS A 281 -18.17 1.34 -2.58
CA LYS A 281 -17.52 2.65 -2.60
C LYS A 281 -18.48 3.76 -2.20
N LYS A 282 -19.70 3.78 -2.77
CA LYS A 282 -20.75 4.73 -2.41
C LYS A 282 -21.16 4.59 -0.95
N ARG A 283 -21.37 3.34 -0.51
CA ARG A 283 -21.81 3.01 0.86
C ARG A 283 -20.79 3.40 1.93
N ILE A 284 -19.49 3.29 1.63
CA ILE A 284 -18.40 3.65 2.55
C ILE A 284 -17.88 5.07 2.34
N TYR A 285 -18.52 5.89 1.50
CA TYR A 285 -18.08 7.26 1.32
C TYR A 285 -18.22 8.05 2.62
N GLY A 286 -17.18 8.80 2.99
CA GLY A 286 -17.04 9.43 4.30
C GLY A 286 -16.29 8.58 5.33
N LEU A 287 -15.79 7.40 4.96
CA LEU A 287 -14.99 6.55 5.85
C LEU A 287 -13.72 7.29 6.30
N THR A 288 -13.49 7.38 7.61
CA THR A 288 -12.37 8.15 8.18
C THR A 288 -11.33 7.29 8.87
N GLU A 289 -11.73 6.11 9.36
CA GLU A 289 -10.87 5.22 10.14
C GLU A 289 -11.17 3.75 9.85
N ILE A 290 -10.11 2.94 9.72
CA ILE A 290 -10.15 1.48 9.76
C ILE A 290 -10.04 1.04 11.22
N CYS A 291 -11.09 0.40 11.74
CA CYS A 291 -11.16 0.03 13.15
C CYS A 291 -10.60 -1.35 13.43
N SER A 292 -10.93 -2.35 12.59
CA SER A 292 -10.47 -3.73 12.78
C SER A 292 -10.51 -4.50 11.48
N VAL A 293 -9.70 -5.56 11.41
CA VAL A 293 -9.75 -6.58 10.35
C VAL A 293 -9.84 -7.94 11.03
N ARG A 294 -10.82 -8.76 10.64
CA ARG A 294 -11.08 -10.05 11.28
C ARG A 294 -11.38 -11.15 10.26
N VAL A 295 -10.83 -12.33 10.49
CA VAL A 295 -11.24 -13.58 9.82
C VAL A 295 -12.51 -14.10 10.49
N CYS A 296 -13.52 -14.33 9.69
CA CYS A 296 -14.79 -14.94 10.09
C CYS A 296 -14.98 -16.26 9.34
N MET A 297 -15.32 -17.30 10.09
CA MET A 297 -15.75 -18.60 9.56
C MET A 297 -17.27 -18.58 9.47
N THR A 298 -17.86 -18.79 8.29
CA THR A 298 -19.31 -18.94 8.17
C THR A 298 -19.69 -20.39 8.42
N ASN A 299 -20.65 -20.64 9.31
CA ASN A 299 -21.19 -21.98 9.52
C ASN A 299 -21.81 -22.50 8.21
N PRO A 300 -21.63 -23.79 7.86
CA PRO A 300 -22.41 -24.41 6.79
C PRO A 300 -23.89 -24.42 7.18
N GLY A 301 -24.64 -23.39 6.77
CA GLY A 301 -26.07 -23.23 7.06
C GLY A 301 -26.57 -21.80 7.21
N GLU A 302 -25.69 -20.81 7.43
CA GLU A 302 -26.11 -19.41 7.53
C GLU A 302 -26.35 -18.82 6.13
N SER A 303 -27.58 -18.37 5.89
CA SER A 303 -28.02 -17.83 4.59
C SER A 303 -27.37 -16.47 4.31
N LYS A 304 -27.29 -16.07 3.03
CA LYS A 304 -26.64 -14.83 2.54
C LYS A 304 -27.28 -13.50 3.04
N ASN A 305 -28.28 -13.52 3.93
CA ASN A 305 -29.12 -12.36 4.23
C ASN A 305 -28.88 -11.68 5.59
N ASP A 306 -28.01 -12.18 6.46
CA ASP A 306 -27.98 -11.70 7.86
C ASP A 306 -27.05 -10.49 8.16
N PHE A 307 -26.69 -9.68 7.16
CA PHE A 307 -25.85 -8.48 7.39
C PHE A 307 -26.43 -7.18 6.84
N VAL A 308 -27.76 -7.04 6.89
CA VAL A 308 -28.40 -5.72 6.89
C VAL A 308 -29.06 -5.54 8.26
N GLN A 309 -28.53 -4.58 9.04
CA GLN A 309 -28.96 -4.07 10.36
C GLN A 309 -28.12 -4.53 11.55
N THR A 310 -27.17 -3.67 11.94
CA THR A 310 -27.15 -2.94 13.22
C THR A 310 -26.20 -1.76 13.08
#